data_AF-T1FJT4-F1
#
_entry.id   AF-T1FJT4-F1
#
_cell.length_a   1.000
_cell.length_b   1.000
_cell.length_c   1.000
_cell.angle_alpha   90.00
_cell.angle_beta   90.00
_cell.angle_gamma   90.00
#
_symmetry.space_group_name_H-M   'P 1'
#
loop_
_entity.id
_entity.type
_entity.pdbx_description
1 polymer ?
#
loop_
_entity_poly.entity_id
_entity_poly.type
_entity_poly.pdbx_seq_one_letter_code
_entity_poly.pdbx_strand_id
1 'polypeptide(L)'
;MKNRESNLMVFRLVESDNDRTDVMKILQHLVEDISEKDVLRTTRLGKKSVDVVRPLLIKLKNAKIKNSTMRNVYKMKTIADKFAGVGLSDDLTKEQRQEYKTFVEKAKSMQSDNKENFLYRVRRPVGRWKIIQFQKNSLKQLSQ
;
A
#
# COMPACT_ATOMS: atom_id res chain seq x y z
N MET A 1 -12.26 -15.63 0.14
CA MET A 1 -10.92 -14.99 0.21
C MET A 1 -10.23 -14.86 -1.16
N LYS A 2 -10.25 -15.88 -2.04
CA LYS A 2 -9.56 -15.87 -3.36
C LYS A 2 -9.77 -14.61 -4.23
N ASN A 3 -10.91 -13.93 -4.15
CA ASN A 3 -11.23 -12.79 -5.03
C ASN A 3 -10.55 -11.46 -4.66
N ARG A 4 -9.83 -11.36 -3.53
CA ARG A 4 -9.16 -10.12 -3.09
C ARG A 4 -7.64 -10.20 -3.06
N GLU A 5 -7.07 -11.39 -3.20
CA GLU A 5 -5.62 -11.61 -3.04
C GLU A 5 -4.79 -10.90 -4.12
N SER A 6 -5.34 -10.71 -5.32
CA SER A 6 -4.72 -9.94 -6.39
C SER A 6 -5.21 -8.50 -6.49
N ASN A 7 -5.99 -8.04 -5.50
CA ASN A 7 -6.48 -6.67 -5.46
C ASN A 7 -5.52 -5.76 -4.69
N LEU A 8 -5.43 -4.52 -5.15
CA LEU A 8 -4.67 -3.45 -4.52
C LEU A 8 -5.57 -2.22 -4.35
N MET A 9 -5.48 -1.59 -3.19
CA MET A 9 -6.16 -0.34 -2.90
C MET A 9 -5.18 0.83 -3.06
N VAL A 10 -5.62 1.87 -3.76
CA VAL A 10 -4.92 3.16 -3.87
C VAL A 10 -5.74 4.22 -3.15
N PHE A 11 -5.09 5.00 -2.31
CA PHE A 11 -5.66 6.10 -1.56
C PHE A 11 -5.01 7.42 -1.96
N ARG A 12 -5.81 8.49 -1.96
CA ARG A 12 -5.36 9.87 -2.21
C ARG A 12 -4.73 10.08 -3.60
N LEU A 13 -4.97 9.17 -4.55
CA LEU A 13 -4.71 9.44 -5.95
C LEU A 13 -5.74 10.45 -6.44
N VAL A 14 -5.31 11.63 -6.85
CA VAL A 14 -6.18 12.69 -7.40
C VAL A 14 -7.12 12.10 -8.45
N GLU A 15 -8.41 12.50 -8.43
CA GLU A 15 -9.36 12.02 -9.44
C GLU A 15 -8.99 12.61 -10.81
N SER A 16 -8.94 11.75 -11.83
CA SER A 16 -8.71 12.16 -13.21
C SER A 16 -9.58 11.31 -14.14
N ASP A 17 -9.78 11.79 -15.36
CA ASP A 17 -10.51 11.02 -16.37
C ASP A 17 -9.73 9.78 -16.85
N ASN A 18 -8.44 9.68 -16.50
CA ASN A 18 -7.57 8.59 -16.93
C ASN A 18 -6.75 8.00 -15.78
N ASP A 19 -7.47 7.49 -14.77
CA ASP A 19 -6.88 6.76 -13.64
C ASP A 19 -5.96 5.62 -14.07
N ARG A 20 -6.25 4.98 -15.21
CA ARG A 20 -5.47 3.83 -15.69
C ARG A 20 -4.02 4.21 -16.01
N THR A 21 -3.80 5.34 -16.70
CA THR A 21 -2.45 5.81 -17.02
C THR A 21 -1.65 6.12 -15.75
N ASP A 22 -2.28 6.70 -14.75
CA ASP A 22 -1.61 7.02 -13.48
C ASP A 22 -1.30 5.78 -12.66
N VAL A 23 -2.22 4.81 -12.62
CA VAL A 23 -1.95 3.50 -12.03
C VAL A 23 -0.77 2.82 -12.70
N MET A 24 -0.69 2.85 -14.03
CA MET A 24 0.40 2.20 -14.75
C MET A 24 1.75 2.84 -14.46
N LYS A 25 1.82 4.18 -14.39
CA LYS A 25 3.04 4.89 -13.98
C LYS A 25 3.48 4.51 -12.56
N ILE A 26 2.54 4.42 -11.62
CA ILE A 26 2.82 3.96 -10.26
C ILE A 26 3.35 2.53 -10.27
N LEU A 27 2.67 1.62 -10.97
CA LEU A 27 3.03 0.22 -11.01
C LEU A 27 4.39 -0.02 -11.66
N GLN A 28 4.69 0.65 -12.77
CA GLN A 28 5.98 0.58 -13.47
C GLN A 28 7.14 1.10 -12.63
N HIS A 29 6.90 2.09 -11.77
CA HIS A 29 7.91 2.55 -10.80
C HIS A 29 8.20 1.52 -9.71
N LEU A 30 7.21 0.68 -9.37
CA LEU A 30 7.30 -0.27 -8.27
C LEU A 30 7.75 -1.67 -8.70
N VAL A 31 7.42 -2.10 -9.92
CA VAL A 31 7.66 -3.45 -10.40
C VAL A 31 8.20 -3.38 -11.83
N GLU A 32 9.39 -3.96 -12.03
CA GLU A 32 9.99 -4.12 -13.35
C GLU A 32 9.11 -5.02 -14.24
N ASP A 33 9.11 -4.75 -15.54
CA ASP A 33 8.40 -5.51 -16.58
C ASP A 33 6.88 -5.65 -16.42
N ILE A 34 6.23 -4.76 -15.65
CA ILE A 34 4.76 -4.76 -15.57
C ILE A 34 4.14 -4.20 -16.85
N SER A 35 3.14 -4.92 -17.39
CA SER A 35 2.46 -4.57 -18.63
C SER A 35 0.99 -4.21 -18.40
N GLU A 36 0.37 -3.56 -19.39
CA GLU A 36 -1.07 -3.26 -19.39
C GLU A 36 -1.94 -4.51 -19.18
N LYS A 37 -1.49 -5.68 -19.68
CA LYS A 37 -2.20 -6.96 -19.58
C LYS A 37 -2.25 -7.50 -18.15
N ASP A 38 -1.40 -6.98 -17.26
CA ASP A 38 -1.36 -7.37 -15.85
C ASP A 38 -2.38 -6.62 -14.99
N VAL A 39 -2.91 -5.49 -15.50
CA VAL A 39 -3.96 -4.70 -14.85
C VAL A 39 -5.31 -5.03 -15.49
N LEU A 40 -6.05 -5.94 -14.85
CA LEU A 40 -7.34 -6.42 -15.35
C LEU A 40 -8.45 -5.37 -15.20
N ARG A 41 -8.45 -4.62 -14.10
CA ARG A 41 -9.48 -3.60 -13.86
C ARG A 41 -8.99 -2.51 -12.90
N THR A 42 -9.43 -1.28 -13.14
CA THR A 42 -9.30 -0.13 -12.24
C THR A 42 -10.69 0.45 -11.99
N THR A 43 -11.06 0.68 -10.73
CA THR A 43 -12.42 1.15 -10.38
C THR A 43 -12.40 2.04 -9.15
N ARG A 44 -12.90 3.27 -9.26
CA ARG A 44 -13.09 4.16 -8.10
C ARG A 44 -14.24 3.65 -7.23
N LEU A 45 -14.05 3.63 -5.93
CA LEU A 45 -15.04 3.13 -4.97
C LEU A 45 -15.85 4.29 -4.37
N GLY A 46 -17.17 4.14 -4.36
CA GLY A 46 -18.10 5.13 -3.80
C GLY A 46 -18.65 6.11 -4.83
N LYS A 47 -19.63 6.91 -4.37
CA LYS A 47 -20.28 7.96 -5.18
C LYS A 47 -19.31 9.12 -5.40
N LYS A 48 -19.23 9.61 -6.65
CA LYS A 48 -18.40 10.76 -6.99
C LYS A 48 -18.87 11.98 -6.20
N SER A 49 -17.93 12.72 -5.61
CA SER A 49 -18.17 13.96 -4.89
C SER A 49 -17.02 14.92 -5.16
N VAL A 50 -17.28 16.23 -5.14
CA VAL A 50 -16.27 17.26 -5.39
C VAL A 50 -15.23 17.29 -4.27
N ASP A 51 -15.66 17.07 -3.03
CA ASP A 51 -14.81 17.24 -1.83
C ASP A 51 -14.06 15.98 -1.40
N VAL A 52 -14.36 14.83 -2.03
CA VAL A 52 -13.86 13.53 -1.58
C VAL A 52 -13.16 12.81 -2.72
N VAL A 53 -11.84 12.67 -2.59
CA VAL A 53 -11.03 11.82 -3.46
C VAL A 53 -11.34 10.35 -3.16
N ARG A 54 -12.02 9.67 -4.08
CA ARG A 54 -12.39 8.27 -3.89
C ARG A 54 -11.19 7.32 -3.94
N PRO A 55 -11.15 6.29 -3.07
CA PRO A 55 -10.18 5.21 -3.21
C PRO A 55 -10.32 4.50 -4.57
N LEU A 56 -9.21 4.06 -5.15
CA LEU A 56 -9.19 3.28 -6.38
C LEU A 56 -8.87 1.82 -6.05
N LEU A 57 -9.72 0.91 -6.53
CA LEU A 57 -9.48 -0.53 -6.51
C LEU A 57 -8.83 -0.96 -7.82
N ILE A 58 -7.70 -1.65 -7.72
CA ILE A 58 -7.00 -2.25 -8.86
C ILE A 58 -7.10 -3.77 -8.73
N LYS A 59 -7.56 -4.45 -9.77
CA LYS A 59 -7.51 -5.90 -9.89
C LYS A 59 -6.35 -6.29 -10.79
N LEU A 60 -5.36 -6.96 -10.21
CA LEU A 60 -4.19 -7.47 -10.94
C LEU A 60 -4.44 -8.91 -11.41
N LYS A 61 -3.69 -9.32 -12.44
CA LYS A 61 -3.77 -10.64 -13.05
C LYS A 61 -3.50 -11.78 -12.07
N ASN A 62 -2.58 -11.58 -11.13
CA ASN A 62 -2.22 -12.58 -10.12
C ASN A 62 -1.69 -11.93 -8.83
N ALA A 63 -1.70 -12.71 -7.75
CA ALA A 63 -1.22 -12.26 -6.44
C ALA A 63 0.31 -12.05 -6.40
N LYS A 64 1.09 -12.69 -7.28
CA LYS A 64 2.55 -12.52 -7.34
C LYS A 64 2.91 -11.08 -7.67
N ILE A 65 2.27 -10.50 -8.68
CA ILE A 65 2.46 -9.10 -9.07
C ILE A 65 2.09 -8.17 -7.91
N LYS A 66 0.90 -8.37 -7.33
CA LYS A 66 0.44 -7.61 -6.17
C LYS A 66 1.46 -7.66 -5.03
N ASN A 67 2.02 -8.83 -4.74
CA ASN A 67 2.99 -9.02 -3.66
C ASN A 67 4.33 -8.33 -3.97
N SER A 68 4.78 -8.35 -5.23
CA SER A 68 5.94 -7.58 -5.68
C SER A 68 5.69 -6.08 -5.53
N THR A 69 4.52 -5.58 -5.94
CA THR A 69 4.12 -4.18 -5.75
C THR A 69 4.19 -3.81 -4.26
N MET A 70 3.52 -4.58 -3.39
CA MET A 70 3.49 -4.31 -1.94
C MET A 70 4.87 -4.37 -1.28
N ARG A 71 5.77 -5.25 -1.75
CA ARG A 71 7.17 -5.29 -1.28
C ARG A 71 7.92 -4.00 -1.62
N ASN A 72 7.63 -3.40 -2.76
CA ASN A 72 8.34 -2.24 -3.28
C ASN A 72 7.65 -0.91 -2.97
N VAL A 73 6.52 -0.87 -2.24
CA VAL A 73 5.78 0.37 -1.89
C VAL A 73 6.67 1.43 -1.23
N TYR A 74 7.76 1.06 -0.55
CA TYR A 74 8.68 2.05 0.01
C TYR A 74 9.32 2.97 -1.05
N LYS A 75 9.43 2.50 -2.31
CA LYS A 75 9.89 3.26 -3.47
C LYS A 75 8.90 4.33 -3.92
N MET A 76 7.65 4.33 -3.42
CA MET A 76 6.69 5.44 -3.65
C MET A 76 7.21 6.78 -3.15
N LYS A 77 8.23 6.81 -2.28
CA LYS A 77 8.85 8.06 -1.83
C LYS A 77 9.70 8.75 -2.90
N THR A 78 10.13 8.02 -3.94
CA THR A 78 11.02 8.51 -5.00
C THR A 78 10.32 8.65 -6.35
N ILE A 79 9.01 8.41 -6.39
CA ILE A 79 8.22 8.63 -7.60
C ILE A 79 7.98 10.13 -7.80
N ALA A 80 7.60 10.54 -9.00
CA ALA A 80 7.27 11.93 -9.33
C ALA A 80 6.31 12.59 -8.32
N ASP A 81 6.56 13.89 -8.03
CA ASP A 81 5.85 14.68 -7.02
C ASP A 81 4.32 14.67 -7.17
N LYS A 82 3.80 14.49 -8.38
CA LYS A 82 2.36 14.38 -8.62
C LYS A 82 1.69 13.20 -7.88
N PHE A 83 2.46 12.19 -7.49
CA PHE A 83 1.99 11.06 -6.69
C PHE A 83 2.40 11.15 -5.22
N ALA A 84 2.95 12.30 -4.80
CA ALA A 84 3.26 12.54 -3.40
C ALA A 84 2.01 12.36 -2.54
N GLY A 85 2.16 11.65 -1.42
CA GLY A 85 1.06 11.34 -0.52
C GLY A 85 0.16 10.19 -0.97
N VAL A 86 0.26 9.67 -2.20
CA VAL A 86 -0.51 8.49 -2.64
C VAL A 86 -0.14 7.28 -1.79
N GLY A 87 -1.16 6.58 -1.29
CA GLY A 87 -1.00 5.40 -0.43
C GLY A 87 -1.44 4.13 -1.14
N LEU A 88 -0.68 3.05 -0.97
CA LEU A 88 -1.03 1.71 -1.43
C LEU A 88 -1.30 0.78 -0.24
N SER A 89 -2.30 -0.09 -0.36
CA SER A 89 -2.68 -1.07 0.66
C SER A 89 -3.29 -2.33 0.07
N ASP A 90 -3.31 -3.39 0.86
CA ASP A 90 -4.12 -4.57 0.61
C ASP A 90 -5.63 -4.24 0.60
N ASP A 91 -6.40 -4.95 -0.24
CA ASP A 91 -7.87 -4.95 -0.21
C ASP A 91 -8.38 -5.87 0.91
N LEU A 92 -8.42 -5.30 2.12
CA LEU A 92 -8.84 -5.99 3.34
C LEU A 92 -10.37 -6.03 3.49
N THR A 93 -10.88 -7.10 4.10
CA THR A 93 -12.27 -7.11 4.63
C THR A 93 -12.42 -6.14 5.80
N LYS A 94 -13.66 -5.91 6.24
CA LYS A 94 -13.93 -5.02 7.37
C LYS A 94 -13.28 -5.54 8.66
N GLU A 95 -13.39 -6.85 8.89
CA GLU A 95 -12.84 -7.56 10.05
C GLU A 95 -11.32 -7.48 10.04
N GLN A 96 -10.70 -7.80 8.90
CA GLN A 96 -9.25 -7.70 8.70
C GLN A 96 -8.73 -6.28 8.89
N ARG A 97 -9.48 -5.27 8.44
CA ARG A 97 -9.10 -3.86 8.65
C ARG A 97 -9.14 -3.49 10.12
N GLN A 98 -10.16 -3.95 10.85
CA GLN A 98 -10.27 -3.70 12.29
C GLN A 98 -9.14 -4.39 13.05
N GLU A 99 -8.83 -5.64 12.72
CA GLU A 99 -7.68 -6.36 13.26
C GLU A 99 -6.36 -5.66 12.94
N TYR A 100 -6.12 -5.27 11.68
CA TYR A 100 -4.92 -4.54 11.31
C TYR A 100 -4.77 -3.23 12.09
N LYS A 101 -5.89 -2.51 12.31
CA LYS A 101 -5.93 -1.28 13.08
C LYS A 101 -5.47 -1.49 14.52
N THR A 102 -5.91 -2.55 15.20
CA THR A 102 -5.45 -2.85 16.57
C THR A 102 -3.94 -3.15 16.62
N PHE A 103 -3.40 -3.86 15.63
CA PHE A 103 -1.96 -4.06 15.51
C PHE A 103 -1.18 -2.75 15.31
N VAL A 104 -1.70 -1.84 14.47
CA VAL A 104 -1.08 -0.53 14.23
C VAL A 104 -1.12 0.34 15.49
N GLU A 105 -2.25 0.37 16.19
CA GLU A 105 -2.40 1.11 17.45
C GLU A 105 -1.45 0.56 18.53
N LYS A 106 -1.38 -0.76 18.69
CA LYS A 106 -0.44 -1.40 19.60
C LYS A 106 1.01 -1.07 19.24
N ALA A 107 1.38 -1.12 17.96
CA ALA A 107 2.73 -0.76 17.51
C ALA A 107 3.07 0.72 17.81
N LYS A 108 2.10 1.63 17.69
CA LYS A 108 2.28 3.04 18.05
C LYS A 108 2.47 3.21 19.56
N SER A 109 1.65 2.55 20.39
CA SER A 109 1.82 2.57 21.86
C SER A 109 3.22 2.10 22.25
N MET A 110 3.64 0.92 21.75
CA MET A 110 4.98 0.37 22.01
C MET A 110 6.10 1.34 21.61
N GLN A 111 5.91 2.13 20.54
CA GLN A 111 6.89 3.11 20.12
C GLN A 111 6.89 4.38 21.00
N SER A 112 5.73 4.82 21.48
CA SER A 112 5.62 5.97 22.38
C SER A 112 6.14 5.66 23.79
N ASP A 113 5.90 4.43 24.26
CA ASP A 113 6.31 3.98 25.59
C ASP A 113 7.82 3.65 25.64
N ASN A 114 8.42 3.35 24.49
CA ASN A 114 9.84 3.09 24.38
C ASN A 114 10.64 4.40 24.25
N LYS A 115 11.42 4.73 25.29
CA LYS A 115 12.34 5.88 25.35
C LYS A 115 13.61 5.68 24.50
N GLU A 116 13.83 4.49 23.98
CA GLU A 116 14.97 4.14 23.13
C GLU A 116 14.68 4.36 21.64
N ASN A 117 15.72 4.37 20.82
CA ASN A 117 15.63 4.75 19.40
C ASN A 117 15.12 3.61 18.49
N PHE A 118 13.99 2.98 18.84
CA PHE A 118 13.38 1.89 18.08
C PHE A 118 12.15 2.33 17.27
N LEU A 119 11.84 1.57 16.22
CA LEU A 119 10.64 1.66 15.41
C LEU A 119 9.88 0.34 15.50
N TYR A 120 8.57 0.43 15.71
CA TYR A 120 7.68 -0.71 15.70
C TYR A 120 6.81 -0.65 14.45
N ARG A 121 6.80 -1.71 13.64
CA ARG A 121 6.02 -1.77 12.39
C ARG A 121 5.28 -3.08 12.27
N VAL A 122 4.02 -3.01 11.83
CA VAL A 122 3.23 -4.18 11.49
C VAL A 122 3.72 -4.74 10.15
N ARG A 123 4.14 -6.01 10.15
CA ARG A 123 4.69 -6.72 8.99
C ARG A 123 3.96 -8.06 8.81
N ARG A 124 4.39 -8.83 7.79
CA ARG A 124 3.85 -10.13 7.36
C ARG A 124 2.54 -10.02 6.54
N PRO A 125 2.15 -11.09 5.82
CA PRO A 125 0.93 -11.09 5.01
C PRO A 125 -0.35 -10.90 5.83
N VAL A 126 -1.42 -10.56 5.13
CA VAL A 126 -2.78 -10.41 5.66
C VAL A 126 -3.18 -11.64 6.49
N GLY A 127 -3.71 -11.41 7.70
CA GLY A 127 -4.12 -12.46 8.63
C GLY A 127 -2.98 -13.19 9.35
N ARG A 128 -1.73 -12.79 9.13
CA ARG A 128 -0.55 -13.31 9.85
C ARG A 128 0.34 -12.19 10.37
N TRP A 129 -0.26 -11.04 10.67
CA TRP A 129 0.46 -9.84 11.04
C TRP A 129 1.27 -10.02 12.33
N LYS A 130 2.44 -9.39 12.36
CA LYS A 130 3.30 -9.32 13.54
C LYS A 130 3.88 -7.92 13.66
N ILE A 131 3.99 -7.42 14.90
CA ILE A 131 4.74 -6.22 15.19
C ILE A 131 6.22 -6.61 15.24
N ILE A 132 7.02 -5.96 14.40
CA ILE A 132 8.48 -6.15 14.36
C ILE A 132 9.14 -4.85 14.81
N GLN A 133 10.16 -4.99 15.67
CA GLN A 133 10.98 -3.91 16.19
C GLN A 133 12.25 -3.75 15.33
N PHE A 134 12.62 -2.50 15.05
CA PHE A 134 13.81 -2.13 14.29
C PHE A 134 14.56 -1.00 15.01
N GLN A 135 15.89 -1.06 15.07
CA GLN A 135 16.68 0.06 15.58
C GLN A 135 16.73 1.16 14.51
N LYS A 136 16.55 2.45 14.86
CA LYS A 136 16.54 3.52 13.84
C LYS A 136 17.86 3.66 13.09
N ASN A 137 18.99 3.27 13.71
CA ASN A 137 20.32 3.43 13.14
C ASN A 137 20.66 2.40 12.04
N SER A 138 19.93 1.28 11.92
CA SER A 138 20.16 0.25 10.91
C SER A 138 19.43 0.51 9.58
N LEU A 139 18.72 1.63 9.42
CA LEU A 139 18.08 2.02 8.16
C LEU A 139 19.02 2.73 7.16
N LYS A 140 20.29 2.99 7.51
CA LYS A 140 21.29 3.59 6.59
C LYS A 140 21.92 2.60 5.60
N GLN A 141 21.64 1.29 5.68
CA GLN A 141 22.28 0.27 4.81
C GLN A 141 21.34 -0.41 3.80
N LEU A 142 20.11 0.08 3.59
CA LEU A 142 19.21 -0.45 2.55
C LEU A 142 18.79 0.63 1.53
N SER A 143 19.63 1.63 1.33
CA SER A 143 19.42 2.70 0.35
C SER A 143 20.68 3.03 -0.46
N GLN A 144 21.48 2.01 -0.78
CA GLN A 144 22.46 2.05 -1.87
C GLN A 144 22.10 0.95 -2.85
#